data_AF-A0A0H3BXA2-F1
#
_entry.id   AF-A0A0H3BXA2-F1
#
_cell.length_a   1.000
_cell.length_b   1.000
_cell.length_c   1.000
_cell.angle_alpha   90.00
_cell.angle_beta   90.00
_cell.angle_gamma   90.00
#
_symmetry.space_group_name_H-M   'P 1'
#
loop_
_entity.id
_entity.type
_entity.pdbx_description
1 polymer ?
#
loop_
_entity_poly.entity_id
_entity_poly.type
_entity_poly.pdbx_seq_one_letter_code
_entity_poly.pdbx_strand_id
1 'polypeptide(L)'
;MFRLLKRACSFLLLFVIYQSFVIHHNVQRVLAYKPMVEKTLAENDTKANVDLVLAMIYTETKGGEADVMQSSESSSGQKNSITDSQASIEHGVNLLSHNLALAEEAGVDSWTAVQAYNFGTAYIDYVAKHGGQNTVDLATTYSKTVVAPSLGNTSGQTYFYYHPLALISGGKLYKNGGNICYSREVHFNLYLIELMSLF
;
A
#
# COMPACT_ATOMS: atom_id res chain seq x y z
N MET A 1 26.51 34.10 -5.60
CA MET A 1 26.50 32.62 -5.51
C MET A 1 26.28 32.12 -4.07
N PHE A 2 27.12 32.47 -3.09
CA PHE A 2 27.01 31.95 -1.70
C PHE A 2 25.70 32.30 -0.96
N ARG A 3 25.13 33.49 -1.18
CA ARG A 3 23.83 33.89 -0.59
C ARG A 3 22.64 33.12 -1.19
N LEU A 4 22.71 32.75 -2.47
CA LEU A 4 21.68 31.96 -3.14
C LEU A 4 21.73 30.50 -2.67
N LEU A 5 22.94 29.93 -2.55
CA LEU A 5 23.14 28.58 -2.01
C LEU A 5 22.62 28.47 -0.56
N LYS A 6 22.95 29.44 0.30
CA LYS A 6 22.44 29.48 1.68
C LYS A 6 20.91 29.51 1.74
N ARG A 7 20.27 30.34 0.90
CA ARG A 7 18.80 30.40 0.81
C ARG A 7 18.21 29.08 0.35
N ALA A 8 18.78 28.44 -0.68
CA ALA A 8 18.34 27.13 -1.15
C ALA A 8 18.45 26.06 -0.06
N CYS A 9 19.55 26.03 0.69
CA CYS A 9 19.71 25.14 1.84
C CYS A 9 18.68 25.41 2.95
N SER A 10 18.40 26.69 3.26
CA SER A 10 17.37 27.04 4.24
C SER A 10 15.97 26.61 3.80
N PHE A 11 15.62 26.78 2.52
CA PHE A 11 14.34 26.30 1.99
C PHE A 11 14.24 24.78 2.02
N LEU A 12 15.31 24.07 1.66
CA LEU A 12 15.35 22.61 1.76
C LEU A 12 15.18 22.13 3.21
N LEU A 13 15.85 22.78 4.16
CA LEU A 13 15.72 22.45 5.58
C LEU A 13 14.28 22.66 6.07
N LEU A 14 13.67 23.80 5.74
CA LEU A 14 12.28 24.09 6.09
C LEU A 14 11.32 23.07 5.46
N PHE A 15 11.56 22.68 4.20
CA PHE A 15 10.79 21.64 3.53
C PHE A 15 10.91 20.30 4.24
N VAL A 16 12.12 19.88 4.63
CA VAL A 16 12.35 18.63 5.38
C VAL A 16 11.63 18.67 6.72
N ILE A 17 11.77 19.76 7.49
CA ILE A 17 11.08 19.92 8.78
C ILE A 17 9.56 19.81 8.60
N TYR A 18 9.01 20.49 7.59
CA TYR A 18 7.59 20.43 7.29
C TYR A 18 7.13 19.01 6.93
N GLN A 19 7.87 18.32 6.05
CA GLN A 19 7.56 16.93 5.68
C GLN A 19 7.66 15.99 6.89
N SER A 20 8.67 16.14 7.74
CA SER A 20 8.79 15.37 8.98
C SER A 20 7.59 15.58 9.91
N PHE A 21 7.12 16.83 10.05
CA PHE A 21 5.92 17.13 10.82
C PHE A 21 4.67 16.46 10.24
N VAL A 22 4.47 16.53 8.92
CA VAL A 22 3.33 15.89 8.24
C VAL A 22 3.38 14.37 8.38
N ILE A 23 4.55 13.77 8.20
CA ILE A 23 4.76 12.32 8.34
C ILE A 23 4.46 11.89 9.77
N HIS A 24 5.03 12.57 10.78
CA HIS A 24 4.77 12.24 12.17
C HIS A 24 3.27 12.35 12.50
N HIS A 25 2.60 13.43 12.06
CA HIS A 25 1.16 13.57 12.25
C HIS A 25 0.36 12.40 11.63
N ASN A 26 0.69 12.02 10.40
CA ASN A 26 0.06 10.88 9.72
C ASN A 26 0.31 9.57 10.47
N VAL A 27 1.54 9.34 10.96
CA VAL A 27 1.87 8.14 11.74
C VAL A 27 1.07 8.10 13.04
N GLN A 28 1.00 9.20 13.78
CA GLN A 28 0.19 9.27 15.02
C GLN A 28 -1.30 8.99 14.75
N ARG A 29 -1.83 9.51 13.64
CA ARG A 29 -3.20 9.22 13.21
C ARG A 29 -3.40 7.74 12.89
N VAL A 30 -2.44 7.08 12.23
CA VAL A 30 -2.50 5.64 11.96
C VAL A 30 -2.40 4.82 13.25
N LEU A 31 -1.49 5.17 14.16
CA LEU A 31 -1.32 4.49 15.44
C LEU A 31 -2.59 4.55 16.31
N ALA A 32 -3.44 5.57 16.14
CA ALA A 32 -4.73 5.64 16.81
C ALA A 32 -5.67 4.46 16.46
N TYR A 33 -5.48 3.81 15.31
CA TYR A 33 -6.24 2.61 14.92
C TYR A 33 -5.68 1.31 15.51
N LYS A 34 -4.52 1.33 16.18
CA LYS A 34 -3.88 0.13 16.72
C LYS A 34 -4.80 -0.73 17.61
N PRO A 35 -5.55 -0.18 18.58
CA PRO A 35 -6.45 -1.02 19.41
C PRO A 35 -7.56 -1.67 18.60
N MET A 36 -8.05 -0.98 17.57
CA MET A 36 -9.07 -1.48 16.66
C MET A 36 -8.54 -2.65 15.83
N VAL A 37 -7.35 -2.48 15.27
CA VAL A 37 -6.63 -3.52 14.52
C VAL A 37 -6.33 -4.73 15.40
N GLU A 38 -5.83 -4.53 16.62
CA GLU A 38 -5.56 -5.61 17.58
C GLU A 38 -6.82 -6.42 17.88
N LYS A 39 -7.95 -5.74 18.13
CA LYS A 39 -9.23 -6.39 18.35
C LYS A 39 -9.66 -7.20 17.14
N THR A 40 -9.66 -6.60 15.95
CA THR A 40 -10.06 -7.29 14.71
C THR A 40 -9.16 -8.50 14.43
N LEU A 41 -7.84 -8.40 14.60
CA LEU A 41 -6.93 -9.53 14.40
C LEU A 41 -7.16 -10.65 15.43
N ALA A 42 -7.49 -10.32 16.69
CA ALA A 42 -7.80 -11.32 17.71
C ALA A 42 -9.10 -12.10 17.43
N GLU A 43 -10.02 -11.51 16.67
CA GLU A 43 -11.29 -12.14 16.27
C GLU A 43 -11.19 -12.97 14.98
N ASN A 44 -10.05 -12.90 14.28
CA ASN A 44 -9.84 -13.59 13.00
C ASN A 44 -8.71 -14.62 13.08
N ASP A 45 -8.88 -15.78 12.44
CA ASP A 45 -7.79 -16.73 12.23
C ASP A 45 -6.92 -16.24 11.07
N THR A 46 -5.79 -15.59 11.40
CA THR A 46 -4.96 -14.91 10.40
C THR A 46 -3.48 -14.92 10.73
N LYS A 47 -2.67 -14.88 9.66
CA LYS A 47 -1.21 -14.68 9.72
C LYS A 47 -0.80 -13.21 9.64
N ALA A 48 -1.76 -12.31 9.42
CA ALA A 48 -1.49 -10.88 9.47
C ALA A 48 -1.12 -10.45 10.90
N ASN A 49 -0.33 -9.39 11.01
CA ASN A 49 0.00 -8.79 12.29
C ASN A 49 -0.37 -7.31 12.30
N VAL A 50 -0.38 -6.74 13.51
CA VAL A 50 -0.79 -5.34 13.75
C VAL A 50 0.03 -4.37 12.90
N ASP A 51 1.36 -4.55 12.86
CA ASP A 51 2.27 -3.64 12.18
C ASP A 51 2.03 -3.63 10.66
N LEU A 52 1.79 -4.80 10.06
CA LEU A 52 1.46 -4.93 8.65
C LEU A 52 0.15 -4.21 8.31
N VAL A 53 -0.89 -4.40 9.13
CA VAL A 53 -2.19 -3.74 8.91
C VAL A 53 -2.06 -2.22 9.05
N LEU A 54 -1.33 -1.73 10.07
CA LEU A 54 -1.08 -0.29 10.23
C LEU A 54 -0.27 0.28 9.06
N ALA A 55 0.73 -0.44 8.56
CA ALA A 55 1.48 -0.03 7.37
C ALA A 55 0.61 0.00 6.11
N MET A 56 -0.35 -0.91 5.98
CA MET A 56 -1.35 -0.87 4.90
C MET A 56 -2.29 0.33 5.04
N ILE A 57 -2.85 0.60 6.23
CA ILE A 57 -3.65 1.82 6.49
C ILE A 57 -2.86 3.08 6.12
N TYR A 58 -1.58 3.13 6.53
CA TYR A 58 -0.72 4.26 6.17
C TYR A 58 -0.57 4.36 4.65
N THR A 59 -0.34 3.24 3.96
CA THR A 59 -0.19 3.20 2.51
C THR A 59 -1.44 3.69 1.79
N GLU A 60 -2.62 3.23 2.20
CA GLU A 60 -3.91 3.54 1.56
C GLU A 60 -4.37 4.98 1.77
N THR A 61 -4.41 5.43 3.02
CA THR A 61 -5.09 6.69 3.37
C THR A 61 -4.30 7.58 4.30
N LYS A 62 -3.14 7.12 4.79
CA LYS A 62 -2.43 7.78 5.89
C LYS A 62 -3.31 7.92 7.15
N GLY A 63 -4.37 7.10 7.27
CA GLY A 63 -5.40 7.17 8.30
C GLY A 63 -6.34 8.38 8.19
N GLY A 64 -6.40 9.05 7.03
CA GLY A 64 -7.11 10.33 6.87
C GLY A 64 -8.55 10.24 6.37
N GLU A 65 -8.98 9.05 5.97
CA GLU A 65 -10.30 8.80 5.39
C GLU A 65 -11.09 7.83 6.27
N ALA A 66 -12.42 7.81 6.14
CA ALA A 66 -13.24 6.86 6.88
C ALA A 66 -12.96 5.40 6.45
N ASP A 67 -12.87 5.15 5.15
CA ASP A 67 -12.40 3.88 4.57
C ASP A 67 -10.87 3.78 4.63
N VAL A 68 -10.33 3.64 5.85
CA VAL A 68 -8.90 3.71 6.18
C VAL A 68 -8.02 2.69 5.45
N MET A 69 -8.55 1.52 5.11
CA MET A 69 -7.88 0.46 4.35
C MET A 69 -8.31 0.42 2.88
N GLN A 70 -9.08 1.41 2.40
CA GLN A 70 -9.65 1.47 1.04
C GLN A 70 -10.28 0.13 0.59
N SER A 71 -10.98 -0.54 1.49
CA SER A 71 -11.52 -1.87 1.28
C SER A 71 -12.88 -1.87 0.57
N SER A 72 -13.48 -0.70 0.32
CA SER A 72 -14.81 -0.59 -0.31
C SER A 72 -14.91 -1.33 -1.64
N GLU A 73 -13.91 -1.18 -2.53
CA GLU A 73 -13.94 -1.80 -3.85
C GLU A 73 -13.95 -3.33 -3.76
N SER A 74 -13.28 -3.91 -2.76
CA SER A 74 -13.29 -5.36 -2.52
C SER A 74 -14.60 -5.87 -1.88
N SER A 75 -15.29 -5.02 -1.12
CA SER A 75 -16.51 -5.38 -0.39
C SER A 75 -17.78 -5.20 -1.24
N SER A 76 -17.89 -4.06 -1.95
CA SER A 76 -19.10 -3.65 -2.66
C SER A 76 -18.89 -3.43 -4.16
N GLY A 77 -17.64 -3.45 -4.65
CA GLY A 77 -17.31 -3.04 -6.02
C GLY A 77 -17.42 -1.54 -6.27
N GLN A 78 -17.78 -0.75 -5.25
CA GLN A 78 -17.90 0.71 -5.34
C GLN A 78 -16.86 1.38 -4.46
N LYS A 79 -16.16 2.37 -5.01
CA LYS A 79 -15.16 3.13 -4.27
C LYS A 79 -15.81 3.99 -3.18
N ASN A 80 -15.18 4.06 -2.00
CA ASN A 80 -15.59 4.88 -0.86
C ASN A 80 -17.04 4.66 -0.38
N SER A 81 -17.57 3.44 -0.52
CA SER A 81 -18.90 3.10 0.01
C SER A 81 -18.87 2.87 1.52
N ILE A 82 -17.72 2.49 2.08
CA ILE A 82 -17.52 2.34 3.52
C ILE A 82 -17.29 3.72 4.13
N THR A 83 -18.13 4.09 5.11
CA THR A 83 -18.05 5.38 5.81
C THR A 83 -17.67 5.23 7.28
N ASP A 84 -17.20 4.04 7.66
CA ASP A 84 -16.84 3.68 9.03
C ASP A 84 -15.50 2.93 9.05
N SER A 85 -14.57 3.37 9.91
CA SER A 85 -13.21 2.81 9.94
C SER A 85 -13.15 1.41 10.53
N GLN A 86 -14.07 1.04 11.43
CA GLN A 86 -14.15 -0.32 11.96
C GLN A 86 -14.52 -1.29 10.82
N ALA A 87 -15.56 -0.98 10.05
CA ALA A 87 -15.95 -1.77 8.89
C ALA A 87 -14.83 -1.84 7.82
N SER A 88 -14.10 -0.75 7.61
CA SER A 88 -12.93 -0.73 6.71
C SER A 88 -11.83 -1.69 7.16
N ILE A 89 -11.49 -1.67 8.45
CA ILE A 89 -10.47 -2.55 9.02
C ILE A 89 -10.92 -4.01 9.00
N GLU A 90 -12.17 -4.31 9.33
CA GLU A 90 -12.72 -5.67 9.25
C GLU A 90 -12.63 -6.25 7.84
N HIS A 91 -13.13 -5.50 6.83
CA HIS A 91 -13.06 -5.95 5.44
C HIS A 91 -11.62 -6.06 4.93
N GLY A 92 -10.77 -5.08 5.25
CA GLY A 92 -9.37 -5.09 4.84
C GLY A 92 -8.58 -6.25 5.46
N VAL A 93 -8.75 -6.50 6.76
CA VAL A 93 -8.13 -7.65 7.44
C VAL A 93 -8.62 -8.96 6.85
N ASN A 94 -9.92 -9.09 6.57
CA ASN A 94 -10.47 -10.30 5.94
C ASN A 94 -9.84 -10.58 4.57
N LEU A 95 -9.75 -9.58 3.70
CA LEU A 95 -9.11 -9.73 2.39
C LEU A 95 -7.62 -10.07 2.51
N LEU A 96 -6.90 -9.37 3.38
CA LEU A 96 -5.48 -9.65 3.62
C LEU A 96 -5.26 -11.07 4.13
N SER A 97 -6.08 -11.51 5.09
CA SER A 97 -6.01 -12.85 5.68
C SER A 97 -6.26 -13.93 4.63
N HIS A 98 -7.28 -13.73 3.79
CA HIS A 98 -7.57 -14.61 2.66
C HIS A 98 -6.39 -14.69 1.68
N ASN A 99 -5.81 -13.55 1.30
CA ASN A 99 -4.66 -13.52 0.41
C ASN A 99 -3.43 -14.20 1.01
N LEU A 100 -3.18 -14.04 2.33
CA LEU A 100 -2.05 -14.69 3.01
C LEU A 100 -2.20 -16.21 3.03
N ALA A 101 -3.41 -16.72 3.30
CA ALA A 101 -3.69 -18.15 3.27
C ALA A 101 -3.48 -18.74 1.86
N LEU A 102 -4.00 -18.06 0.83
CA LEU A 102 -3.82 -18.50 -0.56
C LEU A 102 -2.36 -18.42 -1.02
N ALA A 103 -1.61 -17.40 -0.59
CA ALA A 103 -0.20 -17.29 -0.92
C ALA A 103 0.61 -18.45 -0.33
N GLU A 104 0.31 -18.84 0.91
CA GLU A 104 0.91 -20.01 1.54
C GLU A 104 0.53 -21.32 0.81
N GLU A 105 -0.75 -21.52 0.50
CA GLU A 105 -1.23 -22.70 -0.24
C GLU A 105 -0.55 -22.81 -1.61
N ALA A 106 -0.40 -21.68 -2.31
CA ALA A 106 0.27 -21.61 -3.61
C ALA A 106 1.81 -21.69 -3.52
N GLY A 107 2.39 -21.71 -2.31
CA GLY A 107 3.83 -21.77 -2.09
C GLY A 107 4.58 -20.51 -2.55
N VAL A 108 3.93 -19.35 -2.51
CA VAL A 108 4.53 -18.05 -2.86
C VAL A 108 4.83 -17.21 -1.62
N ASP A 109 5.67 -16.19 -1.77
CA ASP A 109 6.04 -15.32 -0.66
C ASP A 109 4.86 -14.45 -0.16
N SER A 110 4.87 -14.09 1.13
CA SER A 110 3.80 -13.29 1.73
C SER A 110 3.64 -11.88 1.15
N TRP A 111 4.67 -11.30 0.53
CA TRP A 111 4.54 -10.00 -0.15
C TRP A 111 3.76 -10.11 -1.45
N THR A 112 3.64 -11.30 -2.03
CA THR A 112 2.66 -11.57 -3.09
C THR A 112 1.24 -11.34 -2.59
N ALA A 113 0.88 -11.79 -1.37
CA ALA A 113 -0.43 -11.54 -0.77
C ALA A 113 -0.71 -10.05 -0.56
N VAL A 114 0.30 -9.30 -0.10
CA VAL A 114 0.21 -7.85 0.09
C VAL A 114 0.03 -7.14 -1.26
N GLN A 115 0.79 -7.53 -2.30
CA GLN A 115 0.63 -6.97 -3.64
C GLN A 115 -0.74 -7.32 -4.25
N ALA A 116 -1.27 -8.52 -3.96
CA ALA A 116 -2.59 -8.95 -4.37
C ALA A 116 -3.73 -8.17 -3.71
N TYR A 117 -3.50 -7.49 -2.57
CA TYR A 117 -4.47 -6.55 -2.02
C TYR A 117 -4.74 -5.39 -3.00
N ASN A 118 -3.71 -4.93 -3.72
CA ASN A 118 -3.82 -3.87 -4.71
C ASN A 118 -4.28 -4.35 -6.10
N PHE A 119 -3.86 -5.55 -6.52
CA PHE A 119 -4.15 -6.09 -7.85
C PHE A 119 -5.33 -7.05 -7.92
N GLY A 120 -5.86 -7.46 -6.77
CA GLY A 120 -6.79 -8.57 -6.65
C GLY A 120 -6.09 -9.92 -6.47
N THR A 121 -6.80 -10.83 -5.80
CA THR A 121 -6.32 -12.15 -5.36
C THR A 121 -5.74 -13.02 -6.48
N ALA A 122 -6.23 -12.89 -7.72
CA ALA A 122 -5.74 -13.65 -8.88
C ALA A 122 -4.24 -13.42 -9.20
N TYR A 123 -3.63 -12.35 -8.66
CA TYR A 123 -2.19 -12.13 -8.78
C TYR A 123 -1.35 -13.22 -8.09
N ILE A 124 -1.88 -13.88 -7.06
CA ILE A 124 -1.20 -14.98 -6.35
C ILE A 124 -0.91 -16.14 -7.31
N ASP A 125 -1.93 -16.61 -8.03
CA ASP A 125 -1.80 -17.67 -9.04
C ASP A 125 -0.84 -17.27 -10.17
N TYR A 126 -0.85 -15.99 -10.53
CA TYR A 126 0.09 -15.48 -11.53
C TYR A 126 1.53 -15.63 -11.03
N VAL A 127 1.86 -15.16 -9.82
CA VAL A 127 3.22 -15.28 -9.28
C VAL A 127 3.64 -16.74 -9.08
N ALA A 128 2.73 -17.61 -8.63
CA ALA A 128 3.00 -19.04 -8.48
C ALA A 128 3.50 -19.69 -9.79
N LYS A 129 2.93 -19.27 -10.94
CA LYS A 129 3.34 -19.72 -12.27
C LYS A 129 4.62 -19.06 -12.81
N HIS A 130 5.15 -18.06 -12.11
CA HIS A 130 6.27 -17.23 -12.56
C HIS A 130 7.41 -17.14 -11.52
N GLY A 131 7.66 -18.25 -10.82
CA GLY A 131 8.82 -18.38 -9.91
C GLY A 131 8.52 -18.17 -8.43
N GLY A 132 7.25 -17.93 -8.07
CA GLY A 132 6.78 -17.95 -6.69
C GLY A 132 7.22 -16.78 -5.81
N GLN A 133 7.80 -15.73 -6.41
CA GLN A 133 8.22 -14.53 -5.69
C GLN A 133 7.72 -13.26 -6.37
N ASN A 134 7.13 -12.36 -5.60
CA ASN A 134 6.72 -11.05 -6.08
C ASN A 134 7.93 -10.19 -6.44
N THR A 135 7.91 -9.62 -7.66
CA THR A 135 8.94 -8.69 -8.14
C THR A 135 8.27 -7.51 -8.85
N VAL A 136 8.98 -6.38 -8.94
CA VAL A 136 8.48 -5.21 -9.68
C VAL A 136 8.26 -5.54 -11.16
N ASP A 137 9.10 -6.40 -11.75
CA ASP A 137 8.97 -6.79 -13.16
C ASP A 137 7.71 -7.64 -13.40
N LEU A 138 7.40 -8.56 -12.49
CA LEU A 138 6.14 -9.33 -12.54
C LEU A 138 4.93 -8.43 -12.31
N ALA A 139 4.99 -7.55 -11.30
CA ALA A 139 3.92 -6.60 -11.02
C ALA A 139 3.67 -5.65 -12.20
N THR A 140 4.73 -5.20 -12.87
CA THR A 140 4.65 -4.34 -14.06
C THR A 140 4.02 -5.07 -15.23
N THR A 141 4.45 -6.32 -15.48
CA THR A 141 3.87 -7.16 -16.53
C THR A 141 2.39 -7.39 -16.27
N TYR A 142 2.02 -7.83 -15.06
CA TYR A 142 0.63 -8.12 -14.69
C TYR A 142 -0.27 -6.88 -14.75
N SER A 143 0.23 -5.75 -14.27
CA SER A 143 -0.44 -4.45 -14.39
C SER A 143 -0.76 -4.12 -15.85
N LYS A 144 0.22 -4.29 -16.75
CA LYS A 144 0.08 -4.00 -18.18
C LYS A 144 -0.86 -4.95 -18.90
N THR A 145 -0.78 -6.25 -18.62
CA THR A 145 -1.41 -7.29 -19.44
C THR A 145 -2.74 -7.77 -18.88
N VAL A 146 -2.99 -7.59 -17.59
CA VAL A 146 -4.19 -8.09 -16.90
C VAL A 146 -5.00 -6.95 -16.29
N VAL A 147 -4.43 -6.21 -15.34
CA VAL A 147 -5.18 -5.22 -14.53
C VAL A 147 -5.64 -4.02 -15.37
N ALA A 148 -4.72 -3.38 -16.08
CA ALA A 148 -5.04 -2.21 -16.90
C ALA A 148 -6.08 -2.54 -17.99
N PRO A 149 -5.94 -3.63 -18.77
CA PRO A 149 -6.95 -4.03 -19.76
C PRO A 149 -8.31 -4.38 -19.15
N SER A 150 -8.35 -5.10 -18.01
CA SER A 150 -9.62 -5.48 -17.38
C SER A 150 -10.43 -4.28 -16.90
N LEU A 151 -9.75 -3.17 -16.62
CA LEU A 151 -10.33 -1.89 -16.22
C LEU A 151 -10.38 -0.87 -17.37
N GLY A 152 -10.26 -1.32 -18.63
CA GLY A 152 -10.52 -0.50 -19.82
C GLY A 152 -9.32 0.25 -20.41
N ASN A 153 -8.11 0.09 -19.87
CA ASN A 153 -6.88 0.59 -20.49
C ASN A 153 -6.18 -0.49 -21.33
N THR A 154 -6.74 -0.77 -22.50
CA THR A 154 -6.14 -1.71 -23.48
C THR A 154 -5.00 -1.10 -24.28
N SER A 155 -4.86 0.23 -24.27
CA SER A 155 -3.84 0.97 -25.03
C SER A 155 -2.46 1.01 -24.37
N GLY A 156 -2.35 0.60 -23.10
CA GLY A 156 -1.11 0.70 -22.33
C GLY A 156 -0.74 2.13 -21.94
N GLN A 157 -1.73 3.01 -21.80
CA GLN A 157 -1.50 4.39 -21.35
C GLN A 157 -0.87 4.41 -19.94
N THR A 158 0.16 5.23 -19.78
CA THR A 158 0.87 5.44 -18.51
C THR A 158 0.78 6.89 -18.05
N TYR A 159 0.95 7.13 -16.75
CA TYR A 159 1.16 8.45 -16.17
C TYR A 159 2.37 8.44 -15.24
N PHE A 160 2.95 9.61 -14.99
CA PHE A 160 4.06 9.75 -14.03
C PHE A 160 3.53 9.74 -12.59
N TYR A 161 4.10 8.86 -11.78
CA TYR A 161 3.79 8.74 -10.36
C TYR A 161 5.00 9.20 -9.54
N TYR A 162 4.86 10.37 -8.90
CA TYR A 162 5.94 11.06 -8.20
C TYR A 162 6.19 10.53 -6.78
N HIS A 163 6.13 9.21 -6.60
CA HIS A 163 6.50 8.56 -5.35
C HIS A 163 7.98 8.14 -5.39
N PRO A 164 8.79 8.40 -4.34
CA PRO A 164 10.24 8.12 -4.38
C PRO A 164 10.60 6.69 -4.78
N LEU A 165 9.87 5.70 -4.27
CA LEU A 165 10.11 4.29 -4.61
C LEU A 165 9.73 3.96 -6.07
N ALA A 166 8.67 4.58 -6.57
CA ALA A 166 8.26 4.42 -7.96
C ALA A 166 9.26 5.07 -8.92
N LEU A 167 9.83 6.22 -8.58
CA LEU A 167 10.84 6.90 -9.39
C LEU A 167 12.11 6.05 -9.60
N ILE A 168 12.51 5.25 -8.61
CA ILE A 168 13.62 4.29 -8.74
C ILE A 168 13.28 3.18 -9.75
N SER A 169 12.00 2.86 -9.91
CA SER A 169 11.48 1.83 -10.82
C SER A 169 10.97 2.40 -12.16
N GLY A 170 11.41 3.61 -12.54
CA GLY A 170 11.05 4.25 -13.81
C GLY A 170 9.90 5.27 -13.73
N GLY A 171 9.26 5.42 -12.57
CA GLY A 171 8.35 6.51 -12.24
C GLY A 171 7.01 6.50 -12.98
N LYS A 172 6.67 5.42 -13.68
CA LYS A 172 5.45 5.32 -14.49
C LYS A 172 4.56 4.19 -14.02
N LEU A 173 3.28 4.48 -13.88
CA LEU A 173 2.24 3.48 -13.65
C LEU A 173 1.29 3.45 -14.85
N TYR A 174 0.67 2.29 -15.09
CA TYR A 174 -0.39 2.17 -16.07
C TYR A 174 -1.68 2.79 -15.51
N LYS A 175 -2.37 3.59 -16.33
CA LYS A 175 -3.72 4.04 -16.00
C LYS A 175 -4.60 2.80 -15.78
N ASN A 176 -5.39 2.80 -14.71
CA ASN A 176 -6.22 1.66 -14.30
C ASN A 176 -5.42 0.36 -14.05
N GLY A 177 -4.11 0.43 -13.81
CA GLY A 177 -3.25 -0.74 -13.65
C GLY A 177 -2.84 -1.05 -12.22
N GLY A 178 -3.45 -0.43 -11.20
CA GLY A 178 -2.99 -0.49 -9.82
C GLY A 178 -1.61 0.15 -9.60
N ASN A 179 -0.96 -0.17 -8.48
CA ASN A 179 0.37 0.28 -8.10
C ASN A 179 1.37 -0.88 -8.07
N ILE A 180 2.27 -0.93 -9.05
CA ILE A 180 3.31 -1.96 -9.21
C ILE A 180 4.33 -2.01 -8.04
N CYS A 181 4.39 -0.95 -7.23
CA CYS A 181 5.30 -0.84 -6.08
C CYS A 181 4.57 -1.02 -4.74
N TYR A 182 3.28 -1.34 -4.72
CA TYR A 182 2.45 -1.33 -3.51
C TYR A 182 3.07 -2.11 -2.34
N SER A 183 3.44 -3.37 -2.55
CA SER A 183 4.09 -4.20 -1.52
C SER A 183 5.39 -3.58 -0.96
N ARG A 184 6.19 -2.91 -1.81
CA ARG A 184 7.41 -2.21 -1.39
C ARG A 184 7.10 -0.94 -0.61
N GLU A 185 6.02 -0.24 -0.96
CA GLU A 185 5.54 0.94 -0.21
C GLU A 185 5.04 0.54 1.17
N VAL A 186 4.24 -0.53 1.28
CA VAL A 186 3.82 -1.10 2.56
C VAL A 186 5.04 -1.50 3.39
N HIS A 187 6.00 -2.21 2.80
CA HIS A 187 7.22 -2.61 3.49
C HIS A 187 8.04 -1.42 3.98
N PHE A 188 8.18 -0.36 3.17
CA PHE A 188 8.83 0.88 3.61
C PHE A 188 8.07 1.55 4.76
N ASN A 189 6.74 1.54 4.72
CA ASN A 189 5.90 2.16 5.73
C ASN A 189 5.96 1.43 7.08
N LEU A 190 6.31 0.15 7.13
CA LEU A 190 6.63 -0.54 8.39
C LEU A 190 7.76 0.18 9.13
N TYR A 191 8.91 0.37 8.46
CA TYR A 191 10.07 1.06 9.04
C TYR A 191 9.78 2.54 9.32
N LEU A 192 8.98 3.18 8.46
CA LEU A 192 8.60 4.57 8.66
C LEU A 192 7.80 4.74 9.95
N ILE A 193 6.79 3.90 10.18
CA ILE A 193 5.97 3.94 11.39
C ILE A 193 6.84 3.64 12.61
N GLU A 194 7.68 2.61 12.56
CA GLU A 194 8.60 2.27 13.65
C GLU A 194 9.51 3.46 14.01
N LEU A 195 10.18 4.04 13.01
CA LEU A 195 11.08 5.18 13.21
C LEU A 195 10.36 6.41 13.77
N MET A 196 9.17 6.71 13.25
CA MET A 196 8.39 7.88 13.67
C MET A 196 7.67 7.67 15.01
N SER A 197 7.62 6.43 15.52
CA SER A 197 7.11 6.13 16.86
C SER A 197 8.14 6.38 17.97
N LEU A 198 9.41 6.58 17.61
CA LEU A 198 10.49 6.88 18.56
C LEU A 198 10.54 8.36 18.98
N PHE A 199 9.82 9.23 18.29
CA PHE A 199 9.80 10.67 18.45
C PHE A 199 8.35 11.16 18.55
#